data_AF-A0A3C0I040-F1
#
_entry.id   AF-A0A3C0I040-F1
#
_cell.length_a   1.000
_cell.length_b   1.000
_cell.length_c   1.000
_cell.angle_alpha   90.00
_cell.angle_beta   90.00
_cell.angle_gamma   90.00
#
_symmetry.space_group_name_H-M   'P 1'
#
loop_
_entity.id
_entity.type
_entity.pdbx_description
1 polymer ?
#
loop_
_entity_poly.entity_id
_entity_poly.type
_entity_poly.pdbx_seq_one_letter_code
_entity_poly.pdbx_strand_id
1 'polypeptide(L)'
;MSDIFTTEQLANLSAQVDEQLRDLGKGYALEVSKRGDTQLFSAPQPDDDLPPKQRKAIEDNTKKEAPSFLQEFADKAKEILCDADSDLRKEYEQFGGVDKVSLLERLAGLLAVMGFSGMGLQVLAVAITVYIIHLGLKPFADKYCK
;
A
#
# COMPACT_ATOMS: atom_id res chain seq x y z
N MET A 1 -4.04 -4.26 23.94
CA MET A 1 -4.03 -3.03 23.12
C MET A 1 -5.45 -2.74 22.70
N SER A 2 -5.86 -1.48 22.64
CA SER A 2 -7.09 -1.14 21.93
C SER A 2 -6.76 -1.18 20.45
N ASP A 3 -7.17 -2.24 19.76
CA ASP A 3 -6.92 -2.36 18.33
C ASP A 3 -7.67 -1.24 17.60
N ILE A 4 -6.95 -0.55 16.73
CA ILE A 4 -7.45 0.61 15.97
C ILE A 4 -8.59 0.21 15.03
N PHE A 5 -8.59 -1.06 14.63
CA PHE A 5 -9.70 -1.71 13.96
C PHE A 5 -10.14 -2.93 14.76
N THR A 6 -11.43 -3.25 14.69
CA THR A 6 -11.91 -4.55 15.18
C THR A 6 -11.49 -5.67 14.23
N THR A 7 -11.49 -6.92 14.69
CA THR A 7 -11.19 -8.09 13.85
C THR A 7 -12.11 -8.18 12.63
N GLU A 8 -13.41 -7.85 12.78
CA GLU A 8 -14.35 -7.80 11.66
C GLU A 8 -14.01 -6.69 10.65
N GLN A 9 -13.59 -5.52 11.14
CA GLN A 9 -13.14 -4.43 10.29
C GLN A 9 -11.89 -4.81 9.52
N LEU A 10 -10.92 -5.47 10.17
CA LEU A 10 -9.69 -5.93 9.52
C LEU A 10 -9.98 -6.97 8.42
N ALA A 11 -10.85 -7.93 8.67
CA ALA A 11 -11.24 -8.91 7.66
C ALA A 11 -11.89 -8.22 6.43
N ASN A 12 -12.76 -7.24 6.67
CA ASN A 12 -13.40 -6.47 5.61
C ASN A 12 -12.39 -5.61 4.82
N LEU A 13 -11.52 -4.88 5.52
CA LEU A 13 -10.49 -4.05 4.88
C LEU A 13 -9.49 -4.91 4.08
N SER A 14 -9.11 -6.08 4.60
CA SER A 14 -8.28 -7.03 3.86
C SER A 14 -8.96 -7.50 2.57
N ALA A 15 -10.26 -7.80 2.62
CA ALA A 15 -11.03 -8.16 1.42
C ALA A 15 -11.13 -6.99 0.42
N GLN A 16 -11.25 -5.75 0.89
CA GLN A 16 -11.22 -4.56 0.02
C GLN A 16 -9.85 -4.36 -0.63
N VAL A 17 -8.75 -4.60 0.09
CA VAL A 17 -7.40 -4.61 -0.48
C VAL A 17 -7.31 -5.65 -1.59
N ASP A 18 -7.79 -6.87 -1.36
CA ASP A 18 -7.81 -7.93 -2.38
C ASP A 18 -8.62 -7.57 -3.61
N GLU A 19 -9.81 -6.99 -3.42
CA GLU A 19 -10.66 -6.55 -4.52
C GLU A 19 -9.97 -5.46 -5.35
N GLN A 20 -9.37 -4.46 -4.71
CA GLN A 20 -8.68 -3.38 -5.40
C GLN A 20 -7.42 -3.86 -6.13
N LEU A 21 -6.64 -4.76 -5.52
CA LEU A 21 -5.50 -5.40 -6.18
C LEU A 21 -5.94 -6.20 -7.41
N ARG A 22 -7.05 -6.96 -7.30
CA ARG A 22 -7.63 -7.71 -8.42
C ARG A 22 -8.08 -6.79 -9.55
N ASP A 23 -8.71 -5.67 -9.23
CA ASP A 23 -9.16 -4.69 -10.22
C ASP A 23 -7.99 -4.00 -10.93
N LEU A 24 -6.91 -3.70 -10.21
CA LEU A 24 -5.67 -3.20 -10.82
C LEU A 24 -5.02 -4.25 -11.73
N GLY A 25 -5.06 -5.53 -11.35
CA GLY A 25 -4.57 -6.64 -12.19
C GLY A 25 -5.42 -6.89 -13.46
N LYS A 26 -6.75 -6.68 -13.38
CA LYS A 26 -7.65 -6.79 -14.56
C LYS A 26 -7.41 -5.68 -15.59
N GLY A 27 -6.98 -4.48 -15.15
CA GLY A 27 -6.59 -3.40 -16.06
C GLY A 27 -5.42 -3.79 -16.98
N TYR A 28 -4.48 -4.59 -16.47
CA TYR A 28 -3.37 -5.14 -17.26
C TYR A 28 -3.80 -6.28 -18.19
N ALA A 29 -4.76 -7.11 -17.80
CA ALA A 29 -5.20 -8.25 -18.61
C ALA A 29 -5.86 -7.85 -19.94
N LEU A 30 -6.41 -6.63 -20.04
CA LEU A 30 -7.06 -6.13 -21.26
C LEU A 30 -6.06 -5.62 -22.32
N GLU A 31 -4.84 -5.25 -21.91
CA GLU A 31 -3.77 -4.79 -22.81
C GLU A 31 -2.80 -5.93 -23.21
N VAL A 32 -2.69 -6.99 -22.39
CA VAL A 32 -1.78 -8.13 -22.65
C VAL A 32 -2.35 -9.12 -23.68
N SER A 33 -3.65 -9.06 -24.01
CA SER A 33 -4.26 -9.96 -25.01
C SER A 33 -3.86 -9.66 -26.47
N LYS A 34 -2.87 -8.79 -26.70
CA LYS A 34 -2.35 -8.45 -28.03
C LYS A 34 -0.83 -8.54 -28.18
N ARG A 35 -0.15 -9.42 -27.44
CA ARG A 35 1.12 -10.00 -27.89
C ARG A 35 1.48 -11.17 -27.00
N GLY A 36 1.46 -12.37 -27.57
CA GLY A 36 2.09 -13.52 -26.95
C GLY A 36 3.58 -13.20 -26.79
N ASP A 37 4.04 -13.18 -25.56
CA ASP A 37 5.31 -13.79 -25.16
C ASP A 37 5.44 -13.71 -23.64
N THR A 38 5.86 -14.85 -23.09
CA THR A 38 6.10 -15.15 -21.70
C THR A 38 7.01 -14.11 -21.02
N GLN A 39 6.46 -13.22 -20.18
CA GLN A 39 7.22 -12.53 -19.15
C GLN A 39 6.42 -12.45 -17.85
N LEU A 40 6.78 -13.35 -16.93
CA LEU A 40 6.50 -13.27 -15.50
C LEU A 40 7.07 -11.95 -14.96
N PHE A 41 6.20 -11.13 -14.35
CA PHE A 41 6.54 -10.07 -13.40
C PHE A 41 7.70 -9.13 -13.81
N SER A 42 7.56 -8.45 -14.95
CA SER A 42 8.36 -7.24 -15.19
C SER A 42 7.76 -6.11 -14.34
N ALA A 43 8.47 -5.73 -13.28
CA ALA A 43 8.15 -4.60 -12.41
C ALA A 43 7.89 -3.32 -13.23
N PRO A 44 6.92 -2.47 -12.86
CA PRO A 44 6.65 -1.25 -13.61
C PRO A 44 7.85 -0.30 -13.56
N GLN A 45 8.28 0.20 -14.73
CA GLN A 45 9.24 1.30 -14.85
C GLN A 45 8.60 2.63 -14.39
N PRO A 46 9.44 3.58 -13.91
CA PRO A 46 9.01 4.73 -13.15
C PRO A 46 8.54 5.84 -14.09
N ASP A 47 7.37 6.42 -13.83
CA ASP A 47 7.17 7.87 -13.94
C ASP A 47 5.77 8.33 -13.46
N ASP A 48 4.87 7.43 -13.06
CA ASP A 48 3.57 7.83 -12.47
C ASP A 48 2.95 6.77 -11.54
N ASP A 49 3.81 6.14 -10.71
CA ASP A 49 3.61 4.84 -10.02
C ASP A 49 2.35 4.64 -9.16
N LEU A 50 1.66 5.71 -8.74
CA LEU A 50 0.49 5.60 -7.86
C LEU A 50 -0.78 5.40 -8.70
N PRO A 51 -1.49 4.26 -8.60
CA PRO A 51 -2.68 4.03 -9.41
C PRO A 51 -3.70 5.17 -9.23
N PRO A 52 -4.37 5.65 -10.30
CA PRO A 52 -5.20 6.86 -10.25
C PRO A 52 -6.26 6.84 -9.15
N LYS A 53 -6.85 5.68 -8.87
CA LYS A 53 -7.82 5.49 -7.78
C LYS A 53 -7.19 5.72 -6.40
N GLN A 54 -5.97 5.23 -6.17
CA GLN A 54 -5.28 5.40 -4.89
C GLN A 54 -4.76 6.83 -4.72
N ARG A 55 -4.26 7.43 -5.79
CA ARG A 55 -3.87 8.85 -5.81
C ARG A 55 -5.01 9.74 -5.36
N LYS A 56 -6.16 9.59 -6.00
CA LYS A 56 -7.35 10.37 -5.67
C LYS A 56 -7.82 10.11 -4.23
N ALA A 57 -7.85 8.86 -3.78
CA ALA A 57 -8.23 8.53 -2.42
C ALA A 57 -7.32 9.20 -1.38
N ILE A 58 -6.01 9.22 -1.61
CA ILE A 58 -5.04 9.88 -0.74
C ILE A 58 -5.25 11.39 -0.76
N GLU A 59 -5.38 12.00 -1.94
CA GLU A 59 -5.54 13.46 -2.08
C GLU A 59 -6.84 13.95 -1.44
N ASP A 60 -7.97 13.28 -1.71
CA ASP A 60 -9.28 13.64 -1.18
C ASP A 60 -9.34 13.56 0.35
N ASN A 61 -8.66 12.56 0.96
CA ASN A 61 -8.72 12.33 2.41
C ASN A 61 -7.65 13.10 3.19
N THR A 62 -6.50 13.39 2.58
CA THR A 62 -5.39 14.09 3.26
C THR A 62 -5.38 15.59 2.96
N LYS A 63 -6.08 16.03 1.90
CA LYS A 63 -6.01 17.40 1.35
C LYS A 63 -4.57 17.82 0.97
N LYS A 64 -3.72 16.85 0.68
CA LYS A 64 -2.32 17.01 0.24
C LYS A 64 -2.13 16.26 -1.06
N GLU A 65 -1.19 16.71 -1.88
CA GLU A 65 -0.74 15.93 -3.02
C GLU A 65 -0.24 14.56 -2.56
N ALA A 66 -0.64 13.50 -3.25
CA ALA A 66 -0.30 12.14 -2.86
C ALA A 66 1.21 11.88 -2.65
N PRO A 67 2.15 12.33 -3.52
CA PRO A 67 3.58 12.10 -3.29
C PRO A 67 4.08 12.80 -2.02
N SER A 68 3.61 14.02 -1.75
CA SER A 68 3.97 14.78 -0.55
C SER A 68 3.49 14.10 0.72
N PHE A 69 2.27 13.55 0.70
CA PHE A 69 1.74 12.77 1.80
C PHE A 69 2.52 11.46 2.00
N LEU A 70 2.80 10.71 0.93
CA LEU A 70 3.53 9.45 1.01
C LEU A 70 4.95 9.62 1.53
N GLN A 71 5.61 10.74 1.21
CA GLN A 71 6.89 11.11 1.80
C GLN A 71 6.77 11.32 3.31
N GLU A 72 5.84 12.17 3.77
CA GLU A 72 5.62 12.40 5.21
C GLU A 72 5.24 11.11 5.94
N PHE A 73 4.43 10.27 5.30
CA PHE A 73 4.07 8.96 5.81
C PHE A 73 5.30 8.07 5.96
N ALA A 74 6.15 7.97 4.93
CA ALA A 74 7.38 7.18 4.96
C ALA A 74 8.37 7.69 6.02
N ASP A 75 8.50 9.00 6.17
CA ASP A 75 9.36 9.61 7.19
C ASP A 75 8.93 9.18 8.61
N LYS A 76 7.62 9.09 8.86
CA LYS A 76 7.07 8.58 10.13
C LYS A 76 7.09 7.06 10.23
N ALA A 77 7.00 6.38 9.09
CA ALA A 77 7.04 4.92 8.99
C ALA A 77 8.45 4.37 8.89
N LYS A 78 9.50 5.20 9.04
CA LYS A 78 10.86 4.85 8.63
C LYS A 78 11.39 3.58 9.29
N GLU A 79 11.14 3.43 10.58
CA GLU A 79 11.55 2.22 11.34
C GLU A 79 10.79 0.96 10.88
N ILE A 80 9.55 1.12 10.43
CA ILE A 80 8.66 0.01 10.07
C ILE A 80 8.89 -0.43 8.62
N LEU A 81 9.08 0.52 7.70
CA LEU A 81 9.14 0.28 6.25
C LEU A 81 10.55 0.31 5.69
N CYS A 82 11.44 1.11 6.26
CA CYS A 82 12.71 1.47 5.63
C CYS A 82 13.93 0.78 6.26
N ASP A 83 13.82 0.35 7.52
CA ASP A 83 14.88 -0.41 8.17
C ASP A 83 15.14 -1.71 7.38
N ALA A 84 16.40 -1.95 7.03
CA ALA A 84 16.84 -3.16 6.34
C ALA A 84 16.52 -4.41 7.17
N ASP A 85 16.47 -4.26 8.49
CA ASP A 85 16.12 -5.31 9.43
C ASP A 85 14.63 -5.38 9.76
N SER A 86 13.79 -4.52 9.19
CA SER A 86 12.37 -4.50 9.52
C SER A 86 11.69 -5.81 9.12
N ASP A 87 10.81 -6.30 9.99
CA ASP A 87 10.05 -7.53 9.75
C ASP A 87 9.28 -7.46 8.43
N LEU A 88 8.75 -6.28 8.07
CA LEU A 88 7.99 -6.10 6.83
C LEU A 88 8.86 -6.22 5.58
N ARG A 89 10.06 -5.62 5.59
CA ARG A 89 10.97 -5.73 4.46
C ARG A 89 11.47 -7.17 4.29
N LYS A 90 11.74 -7.86 5.41
CA LYS A 90 12.09 -9.29 5.43
C LYS A 90 10.94 -10.18 4.95
N GLU A 91 9.71 -9.94 5.40
CA GLU A 91 8.50 -10.67 4.99
C GLU A 91 8.22 -10.53 3.49
N TYR A 92 8.55 -9.38 2.90
CA TYR A 92 8.43 -9.18 1.45
C TYR A 92 9.57 -9.85 0.67
N GLU A 93 10.81 -9.79 1.17
CA GLU A 93 11.98 -10.39 0.51
C GLU A 93 12.01 -11.94 0.63
N GLN A 94 11.41 -12.54 1.68
CA GLN A 94 11.42 -13.98 1.94
C GLN A 94 10.22 -14.78 1.39
N PHE A 95 9.76 -14.50 0.17
CA PHE A 95 8.65 -15.20 -0.51
C PHE A 95 7.22 -14.72 -0.11
N GLY A 96 6.82 -13.59 -0.69
CA GLY A 96 5.57 -13.55 -1.47
C GLY A 96 4.25 -13.26 -0.73
N GLY A 97 4.26 -12.89 0.55
CA GLY A 97 3.01 -12.53 1.21
C GLY A 97 3.22 -11.83 2.53
N VAL A 98 3.21 -10.49 2.50
CA VAL A 98 2.97 -9.74 3.73
C VAL A 98 1.52 -9.93 4.12
N ASP A 99 1.29 -10.28 5.38
CA ASP A 99 -0.06 -10.41 5.91
C ASP A 99 -0.76 -9.06 5.87
N LYS A 100 -1.84 -8.98 5.08
CA LYS A 100 -2.57 -7.73 4.84
C LYS A 100 -3.16 -7.18 6.13
N VAL A 101 -3.58 -8.05 7.04
CA VAL A 101 -4.15 -7.67 8.33
C VAL A 101 -3.08 -6.98 9.16
N SER A 102 -1.91 -7.60 9.31
CA SER A 102 -0.76 -7.02 10.00
C SER A 102 -0.30 -5.69 9.38
N LEU A 103 -0.31 -5.58 8.04
CA LEU A 103 0.01 -4.33 7.36
C LEU A 103 -1.05 -3.26 7.66
N LEU A 104 -2.34 -3.59 7.55
CA LEU A 104 -3.44 -2.68 7.83
C LEU A 104 -3.39 -2.17 9.27
N GLU A 105 -3.11 -3.03 10.25
CA GLU A 105 -2.97 -2.63 11.65
C GLU A 105 -1.80 -1.66 11.87
N ARG A 106 -0.61 -1.98 11.34
CA ARG A 106 0.58 -1.13 11.49
C ARG A 106 0.40 0.22 10.82
N LEU A 107 -0.11 0.24 9.58
CA LEU A 107 -0.33 1.48 8.84
C LEU A 107 -1.49 2.29 9.42
N ALA A 108 -2.56 1.65 9.89
CA ALA A 108 -3.63 2.34 10.60
C ALA A 108 -3.17 2.92 11.95
N GLY A 109 -2.30 2.20 12.66
CA GLY A 109 -1.47 2.72 13.74
C GLY A 109 -0.85 4.06 13.42
N LEU A 110 -0.09 4.08 12.34
CA LEU A 110 0.63 5.27 11.93
C LEU A 110 -0.32 6.40 11.50
N LEU A 111 -1.35 6.09 10.73
CA LEU A 111 -2.36 7.06 10.29
C LEU A 111 -3.12 7.67 11.47
N ALA A 112 -3.44 6.87 12.51
CA ALA A 112 -4.04 7.37 13.74
C ALA A 112 -3.11 8.33 14.48
N VAL A 113 -1.80 8.01 14.55
CA VAL A 113 -0.78 8.93 15.08
C VAL A 113 -0.66 10.21 14.25
N MET A 114 -0.88 10.14 12.94
CA MET A 114 -0.96 11.31 12.05
C MET A 114 -2.27 12.11 12.18
N GLY A 115 -3.22 11.65 13.01
CA GLY A 115 -4.47 12.34 13.31
C GLY A 115 -5.66 11.89 12.46
N PHE A 116 -5.53 10.84 11.64
CA PHE A 116 -6.65 10.29 10.89
C PHE A 116 -7.48 9.33 11.74
N SER A 117 -8.81 9.39 11.61
CA SER A 117 -9.73 8.49 12.32
C SER A 117 -10.98 8.19 11.48
N GLY A 118 -11.77 7.20 11.93
CA GLY A 118 -13.02 6.82 11.29
C GLY A 118 -12.84 6.42 9.83
N MET A 119 -13.67 7.00 8.94
CA MET A 119 -13.67 6.65 7.52
C MET A 119 -12.38 7.06 6.80
N GLY A 120 -11.79 8.22 7.15
CA GLY A 120 -10.54 8.67 6.54
C GLY A 120 -9.37 7.73 6.84
N LEU A 121 -9.34 7.18 8.06
CA LEU A 121 -8.37 6.16 8.45
C LEU A 121 -8.52 4.87 7.63
N GLN A 122 -9.75 4.38 7.46
CA GLN A 122 -10.03 3.17 6.68
C GLN A 122 -9.63 3.34 5.21
N VAL A 123 -10.02 4.46 4.59
CA VAL A 123 -9.72 4.75 3.19
C VAL A 123 -8.22 4.86 2.97
N LEU A 124 -7.50 5.59 3.83
CA LEU A 124 -6.06 5.74 3.72
C LEU A 124 -5.32 4.42 3.99
N ALA A 125 -5.75 3.65 4.99
CA ALA A 125 -5.13 2.36 5.31
C ALA A 125 -5.22 1.41 4.11
N VAL A 126 -6.39 1.29 3.48
CA VAL A 126 -6.57 0.48 2.26
C VAL A 126 -5.73 1.03 1.11
N ALA A 127 -5.79 2.35 0.86
CA ALA A 127 -5.12 2.94 -0.29
C ALA A 127 -3.60 2.78 -0.25
N ILE A 128 -2.99 3.03 0.92
CA ILE A 128 -1.55 2.86 1.14
C ILE A 128 -1.17 1.38 1.08
N THR A 129 -1.97 0.49 1.71
CA THR A 129 -1.73 -0.96 1.69
C THR A 129 -1.74 -1.51 0.26
N VAL A 130 -2.76 -1.17 -0.53
CA VAL A 130 -2.86 -1.58 -1.93
C VAL A 130 -1.67 -1.07 -2.72
N TYR A 131 -1.28 0.20 -2.53
CA TYR A 131 -0.13 0.76 -3.22
C TYR A 131 1.18 0.04 -2.87
N ILE A 132 1.46 -0.16 -1.58
CA ILE A 132 2.67 -0.84 -1.10
C ILE A 132 2.74 -2.28 -1.61
N ILE A 133 1.61 -3.00 -1.60
CA ILE A 133 1.57 -4.39 -2.11
C ILE A 133 1.72 -4.42 -3.63
N HIS A 134 1.06 -3.51 -4.34
CA HIS A 134 1.09 -3.44 -5.80
C HIS A 134 2.47 -3.07 -6.35
N LEU A 135 3.12 -2.07 -5.75
CA LEU A 135 4.45 -1.61 -6.12
C LEU A 135 5.56 -2.52 -5.56
N GLY A 136 5.33 -3.05 -4.38
CA GLY A 136 6.31 -3.75 -3.56
C GLY A 136 6.95 -2.85 -2.50
N LEU A 137 7.21 -3.44 -1.31
CA LEU A 137 7.80 -2.74 -0.17
C LEU A 137 9.18 -2.17 -0.47
N LYS A 138 10.01 -2.91 -1.20
CA LYS A 138 11.37 -2.48 -1.55
C LYS A 138 11.38 -1.28 -2.51
N PRO A 139 10.69 -1.32 -3.67
CA PRO A 139 10.53 -0.14 -4.52
C PRO A 139 9.91 1.06 -3.80
N PHE A 140 8.94 0.82 -2.90
CA PHE A 140 8.34 1.88 -2.11
C PHE A 140 9.38 2.51 -1.16
N ALA A 141 10.13 1.68 -0.45
CA ALA A 141 11.14 2.13 0.49
C ALA A 141 12.26 2.90 -0.23
N ASP A 142 12.79 2.38 -1.33
CA ASP A 142 13.84 3.05 -2.09
C ASP A 142 13.38 4.43 -2.62
N LYS A 143 12.08 4.59 -2.89
CA LYS A 143 11.50 5.85 -3.38
C LYS A 143 11.32 6.89 -2.27
N TYR A 144 10.78 6.51 -1.12
CA TYR A 144 10.34 7.45 -0.08
C TYR A 144 11.21 7.47 1.19
N CYS A 145 12.11 6.51 1.41
CA CYS A 145 12.91 6.39 2.63
C CYS A 145 14.29 7.07 2.57
N LYS A 146 14.36 8.28 2.01
CA LYS A 146 15.64 8.99 1.85
C LYS A 146 16.30 9.38 3.17
#